data_AF-A0A7Y3V2T1-F1
#
_entry.id   AF-A0A7Y3V2T1-F1
#
_cell.length_a   1.000
_cell.length_b   1.000
_cell.length_c   1.000
_cell.angle_alpha   90.00
_cell.angle_beta   90.00
_cell.angle_gamma   90.00
#
_symmetry.space_group_name_H-M   'P 1'
#
loop_
_entity.id
_entity.type
_entity.pdbx_description
1 polymer ?
#
loop_
_entity_poly.entity_id
_entity_poly.type
_entity_poly.pdbx_seq_one_letter_code
_entity_poly.pdbx_strand_id
1 'polypeptide(L)' 'MKKVILFVALAAFAATTFTSCKKNWTCECCVDFLGTKTCSSATAKLTKKDAKAWCENNSYCKLK' A
#
# COMPACT_ATOMS: atom_id res chain seq x y z
N MET A 1 -41.28 -10.97 -4.36
CA MET A 1 -41.02 -9.53 -4.09
C MET A 1 -39.90 -9.28 -3.07
N LYS A 2 -39.64 -10.18 -2.09
CA LYS A 2 -38.54 -10.07 -1.10
C LYS A 2 -37.10 -10.11 -1.66
N LYS A 3 -36.91 -10.42 -2.95
CA LYS A 3 -35.58 -10.62 -3.55
C LYS A 3 -34.88 -9.32 -3.99
N VAL A 4 -35.60 -8.20 -4.12
CA VAL A 4 -35.06 -6.94 -4.66
C VAL A 4 -34.27 -6.15 -3.62
N ILE A 5 -34.65 -6.26 -2.34
CA ILE A 5 -34.04 -5.50 -1.24
C ILE A 5 -32.58 -5.94 -0.98
N LEU A 6 -32.27 -7.22 -1.22
CA LEU A 6 -30.92 -7.77 -1.01
C LEU A 6 -29.87 -7.21 -1.98
N PHE A 7 -30.26 -6.88 -3.22
CA PHE A 7 -29.32 -6.36 -4.22
C PHE A 7 -28.93 -4.90 -3.95
N VAL A 8 -29.83 -4.10 -3.37
CA VAL A 8 -29.55 -2.70 -3.03
C VAL A 8 -28.58 -2.59 -1.85
N ALA A 9 -28.64 -3.51 -0.89
CA ALA A 9 -27.73 -3.55 0.25
C ALA A 9 -26.28 -3.90 -0.13
N LEU A 10 -26.08 -4.83 -1.09
CA LEU A 10 -24.73 -5.18 -1.58
C LEU A 10 -24.10 -4.02 -2.36
N ALA A 11 -24.88 -3.29 -3.15
CA ALA A 11 -24.38 -2.15 -3.92
C ALA A 11 -23.93 -0.99 -3.00
N ALA A 12 -24.61 -0.76 -1.87
CA ALA A 12 -24.24 0.26 -0.90
C ALA A 12 -22.95 -0.07 -0.12
N PHE A 13 -22.68 -1.35 0.15
CA PHE A 13 -21.44 -1.80 0.80
C PHE A 13 -20.22 -1.76 -0.15
N ALA A 14 -20.42 -2.02 -1.44
CA ALA A 14 -19.36 -1.90 -2.43
C ALA A 14 -18.93 -0.44 -2.64
N ALA A 15 -19.85 0.52 -2.52
CA ALA A 15 -19.54 1.94 -2.71
C ALA A 15 -18.77 2.58 -1.53
N THR A 16 -18.90 2.05 -0.32
CA THR A 16 -18.30 2.63 0.91
C THR A 16 -16.96 1.99 1.30
N THR A 17 -16.63 0.82 0.72
CA THR A 17 -15.38 0.08 1.01
C THR A 17 -14.19 0.50 0.14
N PHE A 18 -14.38 1.42 -0.80
CA PHE A 18 -13.29 2.13 -1.48
C PHE A 18 -12.73 3.30 -0.66
N THR A 19 -12.94 3.32 0.66
CA THR A 19 -12.05 4.05 1.56
C THR A 19 -10.66 3.49 1.33
N SER A 20 -9.86 4.23 0.57
CA SER A 20 -8.54 3.82 0.09
C SER A 20 -7.79 3.10 1.21
N CYS A 21 -7.73 1.77 1.12
CA CYS A 21 -7.26 0.93 2.22
C CYS A 21 -5.76 1.19 2.40
N LYS A 22 -5.43 2.16 3.25
CA LYS A 22 -4.06 2.49 3.60
C LYS A 22 -3.56 1.41 4.56
N LYS A 23 -2.50 0.72 4.17
CA LYS A 23 -1.79 -0.25 5.00
C LYS A 23 -0.46 0.34 5.42
N ASN A 24 0.10 -0.17 6.50
CA ASN A 24 1.50 0.14 6.84
C ASN A 24 2.37 -0.59 5.83
N TRP A 25 3.16 0.17 5.09
CA TRP A 25 4.17 -0.33 4.16
C TRP A 25 5.53 0.05 4.67
N THR A 26 6.49 -0.86 4.56
CA THR A 26 7.87 -0.59 4.95
C THR A 26 8.70 -0.43 3.68
N CYS A 27 9.35 0.72 3.55
CA CYS A 27 10.34 0.94 2.51
C CYS A 27 11.71 0.58 3.07
N GLU A 28 12.43 -0.31 2.40
CA GLU A 28 13.77 -0.73 2.76
C GLU A 28 14.74 -0.30 1.66
N CYS A 29 15.68 0.58 2.03
CA CYS A 29 16.69 1.14 1.14
C CYS A 29 18.04 0.56 1.52
N CYS A 30 18.61 -0.27 0.64
CA CYS A 30 19.91 -0.90 0.86
C CYS A 30 20.91 -0.37 -0.16
N VAL A 31 22.02 0.18 0.33
CA VAL A 31 23.15 0.58 -0.49
C VAL A 31 24.33 -0.32 -0.17
N ASP A 32 25.05 -0.74 -1.21
CA ASP A 32 26.32 -1.44 -1.08
C ASP A 32 27.45 -0.43 -1.21
N PHE A 33 28.25 -0.28 -0.17
CA PHE A 33 29.42 0.58 -0.20
C PHE A 33 30.63 -0.24 0.22
N LEU A 34 31.58 -0.42 -0.71
CA LEU A 34 32.80 -1.19 -0.48
C LEU A 34 32.55 -2.63 0.04
N GLY A 35 31.51 -3.31 -0.47
CA GLY A 35 31.17 -4.67 -0.07
C GLY A 35 30.40 -4.77 1.25
N THR A 36 30.07 -3.64 1.88
CA THR A 36 29.22 -3.58 3.07
C THR A 36 27.83 -3.10 2.65
N LYS A 37 26.82 -3.95 2.88
CA LYS A 37 25.41 -3.59 2.66
C LYS A 37 24.88 -2.86 3.88
N THR A 38 24.54 -1.60 3.71
CA THR A 38 23.85 -0.79 4.72
C THR A 38 22.41 -0.60 4.29
N CYS A 39 21.48 -1.06 5.14
CA CYS A 39 20.05 -0.92 4.90
C CYS A 39 19.44 0.08 5.89
N SER A 40 18.55 0.93 5.40
CA SER A 40 17.71 1.81 6.20
C SER A 40 16.25 1.58 5.85
N SER A 41 15.38 1.53 6.86
CA SER A 41 13.96 1.26 6.68
C SER A 41 13.09 2.38 7.23
N ALA A 42 12.05 2.76 6.49
CA ALA A 42 11.02 3.70 6.92
C ALA A 42 9.64 3.09 6.74
N THR A 43 8.72 3.32 7.66
CA THR A 43 7.35 2.77 7.61
C THR A 43 6.33 3.89 7.50
N ALA A 44 5.39 3.77 6.57
CA ALA A 44 4.34 4.76 6.36
C ALA A 44 2.98 4.09 6.06
N LYS A 45 1.89 4.72 6.53
CA LYS A 45 0.52 4.22 6.29
C LYS A 45 -0.03 4.84 5.00
N LEU A 46 0.12 4.10 3.90
CA LEU A 46 -0.15 4.59 2.55
C LEU A 46 -0.99 3.58 1.76
N THR A 47 -1.57 4.07 0.65
CA THR A 47 -2.17 3.18 -0.34
C THR A 47 -1.05 2.44 -1.06
N LYS A 48 -1.31 1.26 -1.63
CA LYS A 48 -0.26 0.49 -2.35
C LYS A 48 0.38 1.32 -3.48
N LYS A 49 -0.41 2.17 -4.16
CA LYS A 49 0.09 3.05 -5.22
C LYS A 49 0.99 4.14 -4.67
N ASP A 50 0.56 4.83 -3.62
CA ASP A 50 1.34 5.90 -3.00
C ASP A 50 2.60 5.36 -2.32
N ALA A 51 2.52 4.17 -1.71
CA ALA A 51 3.64 3.49 -1.09
C ALA A 51 4.73 3.17 -2.11
N LYS A 52 4.34 2.66 -3.29
CA LYS A 52 5.25 2.45 -4.42
C LYS A 52 5.89 3.75 -4.90
N ALA A 53 5.09 4.79 -5.14
CA ALA A 53 5.61 6.09 -5.57
C ALA A 53 6.56 6.72 -4.53
N TRP A 54 6.27 6.54 -3.25
CA TRP A 54 7.09 7.03 -2.14
C TRP A 54 8.41 6.26 -2.00
N CYS A 55 8.37 4.92 -2.12
CA CYS A 55 9.53 4.07 -1.86
C CYS A 55 10.39 3.80 -3.10
N GLU A 56 9.76 3.53 -4.25
CA GLU A 56 10.45 3.14 -5.49
C GLU A 56 10.94 4.37 -6.29
N ASN A 57 10.95 5.57 -5.70
CA ASN A 57 11.55 6.77 -6.31
C ASN A 57 13.08 6.63 -6.44
N ASN A 58 13.70 5.88 -5.52
CA ASN A 58 15.12 5.57 -5.57
C ASN A 58 15.33 4.11 -5.98
N SER A 59 16.27 3.87 -6.91
CA SER A 59 16.56 2.54 -7.47
C SER A 59 17.17 1.55 -6.46
N TYR A 60 17.59 2.02 -5.29
CA TYR A 60 18.11 1.22 -4.18
C TYR A 60 17.08 0.98 -3.06
N CYS A 61 15.84 1.45 -3.23
CA CYS A 61 14.76 1.31 -2.26
C CYS A 61 13.69 0.34 -2.77
N LYS A 62 13.22 -0.57 -1.89
CA LYS A 62 12.18 -1.56 -2.20
C LYS A 62 11.09 -1.57 -1.14
N LEU A 63 9.85 -1.66 -1.61
CA LEU A 63 8.69 -1.83 -0.74
C LEU A 63 8.63 -3.28 -0.21
N LYS A 64 8.50 -3.45 1.10
CA LYS A 64 8.16 -4.69 1.80
C LYS A 64 6.76 -4.63 2.38
#